data_AF-A0A6H2BWF1-F1
#
_entry.id   AF-A0A6H2BWF1-F1
#
_cell.length_a   1.000
_cell.length_b   1.000
_cell.length_c   1.000
_cell.angle_alpha   90.00
_cell.angle_beta   90.00
_cell.angle_gamma   90.00
#
_symmetry.space_group_name_H-M   'P 1'
#
loop_
_entity.id
_entity.type
_entity.pdbx_description
1 polymer ?
#
loop_
_entity_poly.entity_id
_entity_poly.type
_entity_poly.pdbx_seq_one_letter_code
_entity_poly.pdbx_strand_id
1 'polypeptide(L)'
;MSLINFNDLQEKESKIPIITDKILVDLVSSIQVNDDLISFRQKQGLFAQVFDNLTGTDRKHQLATDKNVNVAMQSFHDLVLDISNNLNVSNNAISDINEKLIETRQAIRNHRQEINLLTDIVNQLQYKVEDHEHRILKLEQRVYRTEVQHRIEDAIAAWQSKRTYQGFHWAIQVAFVTREIVDYALGDYERLITKGKDSQLRQSISDRILPTDNTIPDHHFPLTNLLNLSYSETSQENQELAGYLLEVESISEQRLGKTLYLFTLGKTLELAQLPKQQQPQNLAQTAFELCRNYPNVMIYPTTSKREFVERIVNETASDRLNLITLV
;
A
#
# COMPACT_ATOMS: atom_id res chain seq x y z
N MET A 1 13.97 -54.86 76.43
CA MET A 1 14.70 -53.64 76.82
C MET A 1 16.09 -53.78 76.23
N SER A 2 16.58 -52.95 75.31
CA SER A 2 16.52 -51.49 75.25
C SER A 2 16.02 -50.96 73.91
N LEU A 3 15.38 -49.79 74.00
CA LEU A 3 14.99 -48.92 72.89
C LEU A 3 16.24 -48.38 72.19
N ILE A 4 16.35 -48.58 70.88
CA ILE A 4 17.23 -47.76 70.05
C ILE A 4 16.42 -46.52 69.68
N ASN A 5 16.94 -45.38 70.13
CA ASN A 5 16.39 -44.03 70.08
C ASN A 5 16.11 -43.58 68.64
N PHE A 6 14.87 -43.17 68.35
CA PHE A 6 14.51 -42.43 67.12
C PHE A 6 15.26 -41.08 66.99
N ASN A 7 15.87 -40.60 68.08
CA ASN A 7 16.67 -39.37 68.09
C ASN A 7 18.04 -39.52 67.39
N ASP A 8 18.63 -40.72 67.31
CA ASP A 8 19.93 -40.93 66.66
C ASP A 8 19.85 -40.88 65.11
N LEU A 9 18.65 -41.06 64.55
CA LEU A 9 18.41 -40.93 63.10
C LEU A 9 18.15 -39.47 62.70
N GLN A 10 17.47 -38.68 63.54
CA GLN A 10 17.26 -37.24 63.31
C GLN A 10 18.54 -36.41 63.50
N GLU A 11 19.44 -36.78 64.41
CA GLU A 11 20.71 -36.08 64.62
C GLU A 11 21.74 -36.37 63.50
N LYS A 12 21.54 -37.45 62.72
CA LYS A 12 22.33 -37.78 61.52
C LYS A 12 21.81 -37.16 60.23
N GLU A 13 20.54 -36.78 60.17
CA GLU A 13 19.99 -35.99 59.06
C GLU A 13 20.46 -34.52 59.08
N SER A 14 20.96 -34.00 60.21
CA SER A 14 21.37 -32.60 60.33
C SER A 14 22.83 -32.30 59.90
N LYS A 15 23.56 -33.27 59.34
CA LYS A 15 24.98 -33.12 58.94
C LYS A 15 25.27 -33.39 57.46
N ILE A 16 24.25 -33.65 56.66
CA ILE A 16 24.39 -33.79 55.20
C ILE A 16 23.67 -32.57 54.59
N PRO A 17 24.37 -31.69 53.86
CA PRO A 17 23.71 -30.52 53.30
C PRO A 17 22.64 -31.00 52.32
N ILE A 18 21.42 -30.48 52.51
CA ILE A 18 20.28 -30.66 51.62
C ILE A 18 20.62 -29.96 50.28
N ILE A 19 21.40 -30.64 49.45
CA ILE A 19 21.82 -30.17 48.12
C ILE A 19 20.65 -30.36 47.13
N THR A 20 19.73 -31.29 47.42
CA THR A 20 18.57 -31.62 46.59
C THR A 20 17.57 -30.47 46.49
N ASP A 21 17.26 -29.78 47.59
CA ASP A 21 16.28 -28.69 47.58
C ASP A 21 16.83 -27.45 46.88
N LYS A 22 18.12 -27.14 47.02
CA LYS A 22 18.70 -25.97 46.36
C LYS A 22 18.74 -26.12 44.83
N ILE A 23 19.00 -27.33 44.33
CA ILE A 23 19.04 -27.61 42.88
C ILE A 23 17.63 -27.70 42.30
N LEU A 24 16.67 -28.28 43.03
CA LEU A 24 15.25 -28.25 42.63
C LEU A 24 14.71 -26.82 42.66
N VAL A 25 15.09 -26.02 43.65
CA VAL A 25 14.75 -24.59 43.71
C VAL A 25 15.42 -23.81 42.59
N ASP A 26 16.68 -24.04 42.24
CA ASP A 26 17.35 -23.38 41.11
C ASP A 26 16.79 -23.85 39.75
N LEU A 27 16.34 -25.11 39.63
CA LEU A 27 15.65 -25.65 38.44
C LEU A 27 14.25 -25.05 38.29
N VAL A 28 13.48 -24.97 39.38
CA VAL A 28 12.14 -24.35 39.38
C VAL A 28 12.26 -22.84 39.19
N SER A 29 13.24 -22.18 39.81
CA SER A 29 13.49 -20.74 39.66
C SER A 29 13.98 -20.38 38.26
N SER A 30 14.76 -21.25 37.59
CA SER A 30 15.18 -21.03 36.19
C SER A 30 14.07 -21.32 35.17
N ILE A 31 13.07 -22.12 35.53
CA ILE A 31 11.84 -22.32 34.73
C ILE A 31 10.83 -21.17 34.95
N GLN A 32 10.90 -20.46 36.09
CA GLN A 32 9.87 -19.49 36.52
C GLN A 32 10.28 -18.01 36.40
N VAL A 33 11.51 -17.68 35.98
CA VAL A 33 11.92 -16.29 35.68
C VAL A 33 11.75 -16.01 34.18
N ASN A 34 10.55 -15.57 33.80
CA ASN A 34 10.34 -14.78 32.60
C ASN A 34 9.60 -13.51 33.04
N ASP A 35 10.37 -12.46 33.33
CA ASP A 35 9.87 -11.15 33.76
C ASP A 35 9.18 -10.44 32.60
N ASP A 36 7.86 -10.20 32.73
CA ASP A 36 7.13 -9.24 31.91
C ASP A 36 7.40 -7.82 32.44
N LEU A 37 8.22 -7.05 31.72
CA LEU A 37 8.46 -5.63 31.96
C LEU A 37 7.88 -4.76 30.83
N ILE A 38 7.06 -3.82 31.29
CA ILE A 38 6.16 -2.89 30.61
C ILE A 38 6.86 -1.76 29.80
N SER A 39 6.16 -1.31 28.73
CA SER A 39 6.15 0.04 28.08
C SER A 39 7.26 0.39 27.06
N PHE A 40 7.10 1.24 26.03
CA PHE A 40 6.11 2.27 25.68
C PHE A 40 6.24 2.68 24.17
N ARG A 41 5.11 2.74 23.45
CA ARG A 41 4.60 3.83 22.55
C ARG A 41 5.60 4.69 21.71
N GLN A 42 5.46 4.67 20.37
CA GLN A 42 4.87 5.78 19.55
C GLN A 42 4.95 5.54 18.00
N LYS A 43 3.76 5.64 17.36
CA LYS A 43 3.44 6.03 15.95
C LYS A 43 3.37 4.98 14.81
N GLN A 44 2.12 4.54 14.59
CA GLN A 44 1.31 4.42 13.35
C GLN A 44 1.45 3.20 12.41
N GLY A 45 0.44 2.32 12.48
CA GLY A 45 0.00 1.35 11.45
C GLY A 45 -0.89 0.24 12.06
N LEU A 46 -2.22 0.27 11.84
CA LEU A 46 -3.20 -0.60 12.54
C LEU A 46 -3.03 -2.12 12.31
N PHE A 47 -2.39 -2.53 11.22
CA PHE A 47 -2.09 -3.95 10.96
C PHE A 47 -0.63 -4.36 11.23
N ALA A 48 0.29 -3.39 11.40
CA ALA A 48 1.65 -3.66 11.87
C ALA A 48 1.66 -4.10 13.34
N GLN A 49 0.69 -3.64 14.15
CA GLN A 49 0.57 -3.99 15.58
C GLN A 49 0.25 -5.47 15.87
N VAL A 50 -0.37 -6.17 14.92
CA VAL A 50 -0.66 -7.60 15.07
C VAL A 50 0.49 -8.44 14.54
N PHE A 51 1.20 -7.92 13.52
CA PHE A 51 2.28 -8.64 12.86
C PHE A 51 3.65 -8.48 13.52
N ASP A 52 3.99 -7.31 14.08
CA ASP A 52 5.27 -7.11 14.77
C ASP A 52 5.35 -7.83 16.13
N ASN A 53 4.20 -8.21 16.71
CA ASN A 53 4.15 -9.13 17.87
C ASN A 53 4.46 -10.59 17.49
N LEU A 54 4.51 -10.92 16.20
CA LEU A 54 4.72 -12.27 15.69
C LEU A 54 6.05 -12.45 14.94
N THR A 55 6.73 -11.36 14.57
CA THR A 55 7.94 -11.43 13.74
C THR A 55 9.21 -10.81 14.36
N GLY A 56 9.14 -10.26 15.58
CA GLY A 56 10.26 -9.55 16.22
C GLY A 56 11.19 -10.36 17.14
N THR A 57 12.24 -10.95 16.56
CA THR A 57 13.56 -11.31 17.19
C THR A 57 13.86 -12.73 17.71
N ASP A 58 13.63 -13.75 16.87
CA ASP A 58 14.04 -15.14 17.21
C ASP A 58 15.47 -15.51 16.78
N ARG A 59 16.45 -14.76 17.29
CA ARG A 59 17.83 -15.25 17.42
C ARG A 59 18.30 -15.33 18.87
N LYS A 60 17.48 -14.88 19.83
CA LYS A 60 17.79 -14.97 21.27
C LYS A 60 17.01 -16.07 22.01
N HIS A 61 15.83 -16.50 21.54
CA HIS A 61 15.13 -17.62 22.19
C HIS A 61 15.75 -18.99 21.86
N GLN A 62 16.16 -19.27 20.61
CA GLN A 62 16.82 -20.55 20.32
C GLN A 62 18.19 -20.69 21.02
N LEU A 63 18.97 -19.60 21.12
CA LEU A 63 20.28 -19.63 21.77
C LEU A 63 20.23 -19.63 23.30
N ALA A 64 19.21 -19.03 23.93
CA ALA A 64 19.04 -19.11 25.38
C ALA A 64 18.51 -20.49 25.80
N THR A 65 17.58 -21.06 25.04
CA THR A 65 16.92 -22.32 25.42
C THR A 65 17.82 -23.54 25.18
N ASP A 66 18.52 -23.62 24.03
CA ASP A 66 19.49 -24.69 23.80
C ASP A 66 20.68 -24.60 24.75
N LYS A 67 21.14 -23.39 25.09
CA LYS A 67 22.24 -23.19 26.04
C LYS A 67 21.82 -23.55 27.46
N ASN A 68 20.61 -23.21 27.89
CA ASN A 68 20.10 -23.56 29.21
C ASN A 68 19.88 -25.07 29.37
N VAL A 69 19.39 -25.76 28.33
CA VAL A 69 19.26 -27.23 28.32
C VAL A 69 20.64 -27.90 28.35
N ASN A 70 21.62 -27.39 27.61
CA ASN A 70 22.97 -27.95 27.61
C ASN A 70 23.71 -27.71 28.92
N VAL A 71 23.55 -26.52 29.52
CA VAL A 71 24.11 -26.19 30.84
C VAL A 71 23.47 -27.05 31.94
N ALA A 72 22.15 -27.26 31.89
CA ALA A 72 21.48 -28.18 32.79
C ALA A 72 22.02 -29.61 32.62
N MET A 73 22.16 -30.11 31.38
CA MET A 73 22.73 -31.43 31.12
C MET A 73 24.17 -31.60 31.63
N GLN A 74 25.00 -30.55 31.53
CA GLN A 74 26.37 -30.58 32.04
C GLN A 74 26.40 -30.60 33.58
N SER A 75 25.62 -29.74 34.24
CA SER A 75 25.53 -29.75 35.70
C SER A 75 24.96 -31.07 36.26
N PHE A 76 24.07 -31.74 35.53
CA PHE A 76 23.56 -33.06 35.90
C PHE A 76 24.56 -34.20 35.64
N HIS A 77 25.38 -34.09 34.59
CA HIS A 77 26.47 -35.03 34.35
C HIS A 77 27.51 -34.99 35.49
N ASP A 78 27.85 -33.81 35.97
CA ASP A 78 28.80 -33.63 37.06
C ASP A 78 28.25 -34.19 38.39
N LEU A 79 26.94 -34.04 38.63
CA LEU A 79 26.25 -34.67 39.77
C LEU A 79 26.29 -36.21 39.71
N VAL A 80 26.09 -36.80 38.53
CA VAL A 80 26.18 -38.25 38.34
C VAL A 80 27.60 -38.75 38.60
N LEU A 81 28.63 -37.99 38.20
CA LEU A 81 30.02 -38.31 38.50
C LEU A 81 30.32 -38.25 40.02
N ASP A 82 29.82 -37.23 40.73
CA ASP A 82 30.02 -37.08 42.18
C ASP A 82 29.33 -38.19 42.99
N ILE A 83 28.17 -38.66 42.54
CA ILE A 83 27.44 -39.79 43.16
C ILE A 83 28.12 -41.13 42.85
N SER A 84 28.65 -41.29 41.63
CA SER A 84 29.45 -42.45 41.24
C SER A 84 30.77 -42.55 41.99
N ASN A 85 31.30 -41.43 42.50
CA ASN A 85 32.54 -41.42 43.28
C ASN A 85 32.33 -41.77 44.77
N ASN A 86 31.10 -41.75 45.29
CA ASN A 86 30.76 -41.98 46.70
C ASN A 86 29.92 -43.27 46.92
N LEU A 87 30.36 -44.38 46.33
CA LEU A 87 29.65 -45.66 46.27
C LEU A 87 29.76 -46.50 47.57
N ASN A 88 28.87 -46.25 48.54
CA ASN A 88 28.44 -47.31 49.49
C ASN A 88 26.96 -47.22 49.91
N VAL A 89 26.25 -46.15 49.53
CA VAL A 89 24.79 -45.96 49.70
C VAL A 89 24.05 -46.05 48.35
N SER A 90 24.77 -46.38 47.27
CA SER A 90 24.55 -45.74 45.97
C SER A 90 23.81 -46.57 44.91
N ASN A 91 23.63 -47.88 45.06
CA ASN A 91 22.98 -48.67 43.99
C ASN A 91 21.49 -48.40 43.80
N ASN A 92 20.72 -48.20 44.88
CA ASN A 92 19.29 -47.88 44.76
C ASN A 92 19.08 -46.42 44.31
N ALA A 93 19.89 -45.49 44.82
CA ALA A 93 19.86 -44.09 44.39
C ALA A 93 20.23 -43.94 42.90
N ILE A 94 21.22 -44.70 42.40
CA ILE A 94 21.56 -44.74 40.98
C ILE A 94 20.42 -45.32 40.14
N SER A 95 19.72 -46.34 40.64
CA SER A 95 18.56 -46.92 39.96
C SER A 95 17.43 -45.90 39.81
N ASP A 96 17.05 -45.22 40.89
CA ASP A 96 15.98 -44.21 40.88
C ASP A 96 16.33 -43.01 39.99
N ILE A 97 17.60 -42.58 40.01
CA ILE A 97 18.10 -41.52 39.13
C ILE A 97 18.04 -41.94 37.65
N ASN A 98 18.42 -43.18 37.32
CA ASN A 98 18.35 -43.68 35.96
C ASN A 98 16.90 -43.74 35.45
N GLU A 99 15.95 -44.16 36.28
CA GLU A 99 14.53 -44.16 35.92
C GLU A 99 14.02 -42.74 35.65
N LYS A 100 14.35 -41.78 36.52
CA LYS A 100 13.99 -40.37 36.33
C LYS A 100 14.67 -39.73 35.12
N LEU A 101 15.88 -40.16 34.77
CA LEU A 101 16.60 -39.70 33.58
C LEU A 101 15.95 -40.22 32.29
N ILE A 102 15.47 -41.46 32.30
CA ILE A 102 14.71 -42.04 31.18
C ILE A 102 13.38 -41.29 31.01
N GLU A 103 12.64 -41.04 32.10
CA GLU A 103 11.40 -40.26 32.07
C GLU A 103 11.64 -38.85 31.52
N THR A 104 12.66 -38.14 32.02
CA THR A 104 12.99 -36.78 31.60
C THR A 104 13.41 -36.74 30.14
N ARG A 105 14.23 -37.70 29.69
CA ARG A 105 14.66 -37.81 28.28
C ARG A 105 13.46 -38.05 27.36
N GLN A 106 12.50 -38.87 27.78
CA GLN A 106 11.29 -39.11 27.02
C GLN A 106 10.40 -37.87 26.98
N ALA A 107 10.24 -37.15 28.09
CA ALA A 107 9.50 -35.89 28.14
C ALA A 107 10.11 -34.82 27.23
N ILE A 108 11.44 -34.62 27.27
CA ILE A 108 12.16 -33.70 26.37
C ILE A 108 11.97 -34.10 24.90
N ARG A 109 12.01 -35.40 24.59
CA ARG A 109 11.80 -35.89 23.22
C ARG A 109 10.39 -35.59 22.74
N ASN A 110 9.38 -35.78 23.58
CA ASN A 110 7.99 -35.46 23.25
C ASN A 110 7.80 -33.95 23.05
N HIS A 111 8.34 -33.11 23.93
CA HIS A 111 8.29 -31.65 23.78
C HIS A 111 8.99 -31.16 22.50
N ARG A 112 10.13 -31.75 22.14
CA ARG A 112 10.80 -31.40 20.88
C ARG A 112 9.95 -31.74 19.65
N GLN A 113 9.18 -32.84 19.70
CA GLN A 113 8.24 -33.19 18.64
C GLN A 113 7.06 -32.21 18.57
N GLU A 114 6.52 -31.81 19.72
CA GLU A 114 5.46 -30.79 19.81
C GLU A 114 5.92 -29.43 19.26
N ILE A 115 7.15 -29.00 19.59
CA ILE A 115 7.75 -27.76 19.06
C ILE A 115 7.90 -27.81 17.55
N ASN A 116 8.35 -28.94 16.99
CA ASN A 116 8.45 -29.10 15.54
C ASN A 116 7.07 -28.99 14.87
N LEU A 117 6.05 -29.62 15.44
CA LEU A 117 4.67 -29.51 14.94
C LEU A 117 4.14 -28.07 15.01
N LEU A 118 4.40 -27.37 16.11
CA LEU A 118 4.04 -25.95 16.25
C LEU A 118 4.76 -25.09 15.20
N THR A 119 6.04 -25.36 14.95
CA THR A 119 6.83 -24.65 13.93
C THR A 119 6.23 -24.87 12.53
N ASP A 120 5.87 -26.11 12.19
CA ASP A 120 5.21 -26.42 10.92
C ASP A 120 3.86 -25.73 10.78
N ILE A 121 3.06 -25.69 11.86
CA ILE A 121 1.77 -24.97 11.88
C ILE A 121 1.98 -23.46 11.67
N VAL A 122 2.96 -22.86 12.36
CA VAL A 122 3.29 -21.43 12.21
C VAL A 122 3.70 -21.12 10.78
N ASN A 123 4.57 -21.94 10.17
CA ASN A 123 4.98 -21.77 8.77
C ASN A 123 3.77 -21.85 7.82
N GLN A 124 2.88 -22.83 8.01
CA GLN A 124 1.67 -22.95 7.20
C GLN A 124 0.71 -21.77 7.37
N LEU A 125 0.57 -21.25 8.60
CA LEU A 125 -0.23 -20.06 8.87
C LEU A 125 0.38 -18.82 8.19
N GLN A 126 1.70 -18.65 8.25
CA GLN A 126 2.38 -17.55 7.58
C GLN A 126 2.11 -17.55 6.07
N TYR A 127 2.30 -18.70 5.40
CA TYR A 127 1.98 -18.82 3.97
C TYR A 127 0.51 -18.49 3.65
N LYS A 128 -0.43 -18.93 4.50
CA LYS A 128 -1.85 -18.63 4.31
C LYS A 128 -2.16 -17.15 4.49
N VAL A 129 -1.52 -16.49 5.46
CA VAL A 129 -1.75 -15.06 5.66
C VAL A 129 -1.17 -14.25 4.50
N GLU A 130 0.04 -14.57 4.04
CA GLU A 130 0.64 -13.92 2.85
C GLU A 130 -0.25 -14.10 1.60
N ASP A 131 -0.78 -15.30 1.36
CA ASP A 131 -1.75 -15.53 0.26
C ASP A 131 -3.02 -14.68 0.44
N HIS A 132 -3.57 -14.65 1.65
CA HIS A 132 -4.77 -13.87 1.96
C HIS A 132 -4.55 -12.37 1.80
N GLU A 133 -3.40 -11.83 2.24
CA GLU A 133 -3.03 -10.43 2.05
C GLU A 133 -2.94 -10.07 0.56
N HIS A 134 -2.28 -10.91 -0.24
CA HIS A 134 -2.23 -10.71 -1.69
C HIS A 134 -3.61 -10.74 -2.34
N ARG A 135 -4.51 -11.61 -1.86
CA ARG A 135 -5.89 -11.69 -2.37
C ARG A 135 -6.72 -10.47 -1.96
N ILE A 136 -6.58 -10.01 -0.72
CA ILE A 136 -7.25 -8.80 -0.21
C ILE A 136 -6.81 -7.59 -1.03
N LEU A 137 -5.51 -7.39 -1.21
CA LEU A 137 -4.97 -6.28 -1.99
C LEU A 137 -5.49 -6.29 -3.44
N LYS A 138 -5.57 -7.46 -4.08
CA LYS A 138 -6.18 -7.60 -5.42
C LYS A 138 -7.67 -7.25 -5.42
N LEU A 139 -8.40 -7.60 -4.38
CA LEU A 139 -9.84 -7.28 -4.26
C LEU A 139 -10.04 -5.78 -4.02
N GLU A 140 -9.25 -5.16 -3.13
CA GLU A 140 -9.28 -3.72 -2.89
C GLU A 140 -9.00 -2.93 -4.17
N GLN A 141 -7.98 -3.32 -4.93
CA GLN A 141 -7.68 -2.71 -6.24
C GLN A 141 -8.86 -2.82 -7.22
N ARG A 142 -9.56 -3.98 -7.22
CA ARG A 142 -10.74 -4.17 -8.07
C ARG A 142 -11.92 -3.32 -7.62
N VAL A 143 -12.20 -3.27 -6.32
CA VAL A 143 -13.28 -2.43 -5.75
C VAL A 143 -13.03 -0.97 -6.09
N TYR A 144 -11.80 -0.48 -5.85
CA TYR A 144 -11.45 0.90 -6.16
C TYR A 144 -11.58 1.20 -7.66
N ARG A 145 -11.16 0.28 -8.54
CA ARG A 145 -11.36 0.43 -10.00
C ARG A 145 -12.85 0.52 -10.36
N THR A 146 -13.70 -0.29 -9.74
CA THR A 146 -15.15 -0.25 -9.96
C THR A 146 -15.76 1.06 -9.45
N GLU A 147 -15.35 1.56 -8.29
CA GLU A 147 -15.79 2.86 -7.77
C GLU A 147 -15.40 4.01 -8.71
N VAL A 148 -14.17 4.00 -9.22
CA VAL A 148 -13.69 4.99 -10.19
C VAL A 148 -14.51 4.91 -11.48
N GLN A 149 -14.79 3.71 -11.99
CA GLN A 149 -15.66 3.53 -13.16
C GLN A 149 -17.06 4.09 -12.92
N HIS A 150 -17.63 3.88 -11.74
CA HIS A 150 -18.95 4.41 -11.40
C HIS A 150 -18.96 5.95 -11.34
N ARG A 151 -17.94 6.57 -10.72
CA ARG A 151 -17.80 8.03 -10.71
C ARG A 151 -17.64 8.63 -12.12
N ILE A 152 -16.90 7.94 -12.98
CA ILE A 152 -16.77 8.30 -14.40
C ILE A 152 -18.15 8.22 -15.08
N GLU A 153 -18.92 7.18 -14.82
CA GLU A 153 -20.27 7.01 -15.36
C GLU A 153 -21.20 8.12 -14.92
N ASP A 154 -21.17 8.49 -13.64
CA ASP A 154 -22.01 9.56 -13.09
C ASP A 154 -21.69 10.92 -13.72
N ALA A 155 -20.39 11.27 -13.84
CA ALA A 155 -19.96 12.52 -14.45
C ALA A 155 -20.36 12.59 -15.93
N ILE A 156 -20.14 11.50 -16.68
CA ILE A 156 -20.57 11.41 -18.07
C ILE A 156 -22.10 11.52 -18.14
N ALA A 157 -22.86 10.74 -17.37
CA ALA A 157 -24.33 10.75 -17.39
C ALA A 157 -24.93 12.11 -17.01
N ALA A 158 -24.35 12.82 -16.05
CA ALA A 158 -24.73 14.19 -15.70
C ALA A 158 -24.55 15.13 -16.89
N TRP A 159 -23.45 14.99 -17.62
CA TRP A 159 -23.21 15.73 -18.85
C TRP A 159 -24.15 15.32 -19.99
N GLN A 160 -24.35 14.01 -20.26
CA GLN A 160 -25.24 13.54 -21.33
C GLN A 160 -26.69 13.99 -21.12
N SER A 161 -27.14 14.03 -19.86
CA SER A 161 -28.46 14.54 -19.47
C SER A 161 -28.56 16.07 -19.50
N LYS A 162 -27.52 16.75 -19.99
CA LYS A 162 -27.39 18.21 -20.07
C LYS A 162 -27.52 18.89 -18.70
N ARG A 163 -27.23 18.22 -17.59
CA ARG A 163 -27.29 18.86 -16.26
C ARG A 163 -26.08 19.76 -16.01
N THR A 164 -24.96 19.51 -16.68
CA THR A 164 -23.71 20.24 -16.54
C THR A 164 -23.29 20.87 -17.88
N TYR A 165 -22.51 21.96 -17.78
CA TYR A 165 -21.85 22.64 -18.90
C TYR A 165 -22.78 23.09 -20.06
N GLN A 166 -24.04 23.39 -19.75
CA GLN A 166 -24.94 24.01 -20.73
C GLN A 166 -24.43 25.38 -21.17
N GLY A 167 -24.63 25.69 -22.46
CA GLY A 167 -24.27 27.00 -23.03
C GLY A 167 -22.78 27.15 -23.38
N PHE A 168 -21.97 26.10 -23.25
CA PHE A 168 -20.64 26.00 -23.84
C PHE A 168 -20.70 25.23 -25.16
N HIS A 169 -19.76 25.49 -26.07
CA HIS A 169 -19.56 24.63 -27.23
C HIS A 169 -19.01 23.25 -26.81
N TRP A 170 -19.35 22.19 -27.56
CA TRP A 170 -19.02 20.80 -27.19
C TRP A 170 -17.53 20.58 -26.92
N ALA A 171 -16.64 21.26 -27.65
CA ALA A 171 -15.19 21.14 -27.45
C ALA A 171 -14.75 21.58 -26.05
N ILE A 172 -15.37 22.64 -25.51
CA ILE A 172 -15.13 23.14 -24.15
C ILE A 172 -15.80 22.22 -23.13
N GLN A 173 -17.02 21.75 -23.42
CA GLN A 173 -17.69 20.78 -22.56
C GLN A 173 -16.85 19.50 -22.38
N VAL A 174 -16.28 18.96 -23.45
CA VAL A 174 -15.38 17.79 -23.40
C VAL A 174 -14.17 18.06 -22.52
N ALA A 175 -13.54 19.25 -22.63
CA ALA A 175 -12.43 19.62 -21.77
C ALA A 175 -12.82 19.66 -20.29
N PHE A 176 -13.99 20.23 -19.96
CA PHE A 176 -14.46 20.32 -18.58
C PHE A 176 -14.90 18.99 -17.99
N VAL A 177 -15.67 18.19 -18.71
CA VAL A 177 -16.08 16.85 -18.27
C VAL A 177 -14.85 15.98 -18.06
N THR A 178 -13.86 16.08 -18.95
CA THR A 178 -12.59 15.37 -18.80
C THR A 178 -11.85 15.83 -17.55
N ARG A 179 -11.75 17.15 -17.32
CA ARG A 179 -11.11 17.71 -16.12
C ARG A 179 -11.80 17.25 -14.84
N GLU A 180 -13.13 17.27 -14.80
CA GLU A 180 -13.93 16.75 -13.68
C GLU A 180 -13.64 15.26 -13.43
N ILE A 181 -13.69 14.43 -14.46
CA ILE A 181 -13.38 13.00 -14.37
C ILE A 181 -11.96 12.78 -13.83
N VAL A 182 -10.99 13.54 -14.34
CA VAL A 182 -9.58 13.43 -13.96
C VAL A 182 -9.37 13.88 -12.51
N ASP A 183 -9.94 15.01 -12.12
CA ASP A 183 -9.73 15.59 -10.80
C ASP A 183 -10.44 14.79 -9.69
N TYR A 184 -11.62 14.22 -9.95
CA TYR A 184 -12.44 13.55 -8.93
C TYR A 184 -12.38 12.02 -8.93
N ALA A 185 -11.89 11.40 -10.01
CA ALA A 185 -11.87 9.94 -10.13
C ALA A 185 -10.53 9.39 -10.64
N LEU A 186 -10.13 9.74 -11.87
CA LEU A 186 -9.01 9.06 -12.54
C LEU A 186 -7.64 9.41 -11.96
N GLY A 187 -7.40 10.68 -11.62
CA GLY A 187 -6.06 11.16 -11.21
C GLY A 187 -5.55 10.50 -9.93
N ASP A 188 -6.40 10.39 -8.90
CA ASP A 188 -6.04 9.73 -7.64
C ASP A 188 -5.86 8.22 -7.83
N TYR A 189 -6.69 7.59 -8.65
CA TYR A 189 -6.56 6.18 -9.00
C TYR A 189 -5.22 5.87 -9.68
N GLU A 190 -4.90 6.62 -10.72
CA GLU A 190 -3.66 6.42 -11.49
C GLU A 190 -2.41 6.65 -10.63
N ARG A 191 -2.50 7.60 -9.69
CA ARG A 191 -1.40 7.89 -8.77
C ARG A 191 -1.25 6.84 -7.67
N LEU A 192 -2.30 6.57 -6.92
CA LEU A 192 -2.23 5.81 -5.67
C LEU A 192 -2.27 4.30 -5.91
N ILE A 193 -3.05 3.85 -6.90
CA ILE A 193 -3.34 2.43 -7.09
C ILE A 193 -2.47 1.83 -8.19
N THR A 194 -2.51 2.38 -9.41
CA THR A 194 -1.73 1.83 -10.54
C THR A 194 -0.31 2.36 -10.61
N LYS A 195 -0.02 3.49 -9.94
CA LYS A 195 1.27 4.20 -9.97
C LYS A 195 1.75 4.50 -11.39
N GLY A 196 0.81 4.87 -12.26
CA GLY A 196 1.07 5.11 -13.67
C GLY A 196 -0.20 5.17 -14.52
N LYS A 197 -0.01 5.41 -15.81
CA LYS A 197 -1.08 5.55 -16.79
C LYS A 197 -1.91 4.26 -16.93
N ASP A 198 -3.22 4.35 -16.72
CA ASP A 198 -4.19 3.31 -17.09
C ASP A 198 -4.78 3.62 -18.47
N SER A 199 -4.11 3.13 -19.51
CA SER A 199 -4.53 3.34 -20.90
C SER A 199 -5.92 2.77 -21.20
N GLN A 200 -6.35 1.71 -20.51
CA GLN A 200 -7.66 1.10 -20.75
C GLN A 200 -8.78 2.00 -20.23
N LEU A 201 -8.60 2.54 -19.01
CA LEU A 201 -9.59 3.42 -18.41
C LEU A 201 -9.69 4.75 -19.15
N ARG A 202 -8.54 5.32 -19.58
CA ARG A 202 -8.51 6.51 -20.45
C ARG A 202 -9.23 6.28 -21.78
N GLN A 203 -8.99 5.14 -22.45
CA GLN A 203 -9.70 4.81 -23.69
C GLN A 203 -11.20 4.65 -23.44
N SER A 204 -11.58 4.00 -22.33
CA SER A 204 -12.99 3.84 -21.97
C SER A 204 -13.72 5.17 -21.73
N ILE A 205 -13.02 6.19 -21.22
CA ILE A 205 -13.60 7.54 -21.09
C ILE A 205 -13.86 8.12 -22.47
N SER A 206 -12.86 8.09 -23.37
CA SER A 206 -13.01 8.56 -24.75
C SER A 206 -14.17 7.87 -25.47
N ASP A 207 -14.22 6.54 -25.41
CA ASP A 207 -15.26 5.73 -26.07
C ASP A 207 -16.67 6.03 -25.57
N ARG A 208 -16.81 6.48 -24.32
CA ARG A 208 -18.10 6.87 -23.71
C ARG A 208 -18.48 8.33 -24.00
N ILE A 209 -17.50 9.22 -24.15
CA ILE A 209 -17.74 10.62 -24.53
C ILE A 209 -18.18 10.72 -25.99
N LEU A 210 -17.55 9.98 -26.90
CA LEU A 210 -17.81 10.04 -28.35
C LEU A 210 -19.27 9.90 -28.80
N PRO A 211 -20.07 8.94 -28.28
CA PRO A 211 -21.47 8.76 -28.71
C PRO A 211 -22.44 9.81 -28.16
N THR A 212 -21.99 10.71 -27.27
CA THR A 212 -22.88 11.58 -26.49
C THR A 212 -23.54 12.69 -27.32
N ASP A 213 -22.86 13.18 -28.36
CA ASP A 213 -23.32 14.36 -29.10
C ASP A 213 -23.28 14.15 -30.62
N ASN A 214 -24.47 14.19 -31.23
CA ASN A 214 -24.70 14.05 -32.67
C ASN A 214 -24.46 15.38 -33.43
N THR A 215 -24.20 16.47 -32.73
CA THR A 215 -23.91 17.77 -33.37
C THR A 215 -22.48 17.88 -33.87
N ILE A 216 -21.62 16.92 -33.52
CA ILE A 216 -20.20 16.95 -33.86
C ILE A 216 -19.98 16.31 -35.25
N PRO A 217 -19.23 16.95 -36.16
CA PRO A 217 -18.95 16.37 -37.46
C PRO A 217 -18.10 15.09 -37.36
N ASP A 218 -18.53 14.03 -38.02
CA ASP A 218 -17.81 12.74 -38.07
C ASP A 218 -16.62 12.72 -39.07
N HIS A 219 -16.37 13.85 -39.75
CA HIS A 219 -15.25 14.01 -40.68
C HIS A 219 -14.07 14.74 -40.04
N HIS A 220 -12.91 14.70 -40.70
CA HIS A 220 -11.77 15.50 -40.29
C HIS A 220 -12.04 16.97 -40.58
N PHE A 221 -11.76 17.84 -39.62
CA PHE A 221 -11.93 19.28 -39.74
C PHE A 221 -10.66 20.02 -39.32
N PRO A 222 -10.43 21.25 -39.83
CA PRO A 222 -9.33 22.09 -39.37
C PRO A 222 -9.48 22.40 -37.88
N LEU A 223 -8.41 22.18 -37.10
CA LEU A 223 -8.42 22.45 -35.66
C LEU A 223 -8.75 23.92 -35.38
N THR A 224 -8.21 24.84 -36.19
CA THR A 224 -8.48 26.29 -36.05
C THR A 224 -9.95 26.64 -36.29
N ASN A 225 -10.65 25.90 -37.16
CA ASN A 225 -12.10 26.07 -37.33
C ASN A 225 -12.84 25.62 -36.06
N LEU A 226 -12.47 24.45 -35.49
CA LEU A 226 -13.05 23.98 -34.23
C LEU A 226 -12.85 25.00 -33.10
N LEU A 227 -11.64 25.55 -32.98
CA LEU A 227 -11.29 26.55 -31.97
C LEU A 227 -12.10 27.84 -32.13
N ASN A 228 -12.26 28.34 -33.36
CA ASN A 228 -13.10 29.52 -33.63
C ASN A 228 -14.57 29.24 -33.29
N LEU A 229 -15.11 28.09 -33.70
CA LEU A 229 -16.49 27.68 -33.35
C LEU A 229 -16.67 27.55 -31.84
N SER A 230 -15.65 27.03 -31.14
CA SER A 230 -15.70 26.86 -29.69
C SER A 230 -15.91 28.17 -28.94
N TYR A 231 -15.33 29.26 -29.46
CA TYR A 231 -15.56 30.60 -28.94
C TYR A 231 -16.90 31.15 -29.41
N SER A 232 -17.17 31.16 -30.73
CA SER A 232 -18.34 31.85 -31.30
C SER A 232 -19.69 31.26 -30.89
N GLU A 233 -19.75 29.95 -30.66
CA GLU A 233 -20.98 29.23 -30.28
C GLU A 233 -21.15 29.10 -28.75
N THR A 234 -20.15 29.51 -27.96
CA THR A 234 -20.29 29.63 -26.51
C THR A 234 -20.95 30.95 -26.16
N SER A 235 -21.89 30.94 -25.20
CA SER A 235 -22.56 32.17 -24.77
C SER A 235 -21.57 33.17 -24.17
N GLN A 236 -21.83 34.47 -24.33
CA GLN A 236 -20.88 35.52 -23.92
C GLN A 236 -20.51 35.45 -22.42
N GLU A 237 -21.47 35.15 -21.55
CA GLU A 237 -21.24 34.95 -20.11
C GLU A 237 -20.31 33.76 -19.83
N ASN A 238 -20.45 32.69 -20.61
CA ASN A 238 -19.64 31.49 -20.49
C ASN A 238 -18.25 31.61 -21.14
N GLN A 239 -18.04 32.52 -22.10
CA GLN A 239 -16.74 32.73 -22.76
C GLN A 239 -15.68 33.21 -21.77
N GLU A 240 -16.05 34.12 -20.87
CA GLU A 240 -15.17 34.63 -19.83
C GLU A 240 -14.79 33.52 -18.83
N LEU A 241 -15.81 32.84 -18.32
CA LEU A 241 -15.65 31.68 -17.43
C LEU A 241 -14.81 30.57 -18.07
N ALA A 242 -14.97 30.32 -19.37
CA ALA A 242 -14.23 29.29 -20.08
C ALA A 242 -12.72 29.57 -20.11
N GLY A 243 -12.33 30.82 -20.37
CA GLY A 243 -10.92 31.21 -20.36
C GLY A 243 -10.30 31.06 -18.97
N TYR A 244 -11.01 31.47 -17.92
CA TYR A 244 -10.52 31.32 -16.54
C TYR A 244 -10.36 29.86 -16.12
N LEU A 245 -11.34 29.00 -16.42
CA LEU A 245 -11.30 27.59 -16.01
C LEU A 245 -10.28 26.74 -16.78
N LEU A 246 -9.78 27.18 -17.92
CA LEU A 246 -8.72 26.47 -18.65
C LEU A 246 -7.30 26.94 -18.26
N GLU A 247 -7.18 28.03 -17.48
CA GLU A 247 -5.95 28.46 -16.78
C GLU A 247 -4.66 28.58 -17.64
N VAL A 248 -4.80 28.95 -18.91
CA VAL A 248 -3.70 28.84 -19.90
C VAL A 248 -2.50 29.77 -19.65
N GLU A 249 -2.70 30.96 -19.05
CA GLU A 249 -1.60 31.87 -18.71
C GLU A 249 -0.67 31.33 -17.61
N SER A 250 -1.13 30.36 -16.81
CA SER A 250 -0.37 29.80 -15.69
C SER A 250 0.46 28.57 -16.07
N ILE A 251 0.41 28.15 -17.34
CA ILE A 251 1.05 26.92 -17.81
C ILE A 251 2.54 27.19 -18.11
N SER A 252 3.43 26.49 -17.41
CA SER A 252 4.86 26.54 -17.69
C SER A 252 5.19 25.93 -19.06
N GLU A 253 6.29 26.36 -19.69
CA GLU A 253 6.73 25.82 -20.99
C GLU A 253 6.87 24.28 -20.99
N GLN A 254 7.26 23.71 -19.84
CA GLN A 254 7.37 22.26 -19.65
C GLN A 254 6.02 21.54 -19.66
N ARG A 255 4.96 22.17 -19.13
CA ARG A 255 3.60 21.62 -19.14
C ARG A 255 2.95 21.76 -20.52
N LEU A 256 3.25 22.85 -21.22
CA LEU A 256 2.72 23.11 -22.56
C LEU A 256 2.99 21.96 -23.53
N GLY A 257 4.21 21.41 -23.54
CA GLY A 257 4.58 20.26 -24.38
C GLY A 257 3.73 19.00 -24.16
N LYS A 258 2.92 18.96 -23.08
CA LYS A 258 2.03 17.84 -22.72
C LYS A 258 0.54 18.20 -22.77
N THR A 259 0.18 19.46 -23.06
CA THR A 259 -1.18 19.97 -23.03
C THR A 259 -1.50 20.82 -24.27
N LEU A 260 -1.17 20.33 -25.46
CA LEU A 260 -1.20 21.10 -26.71
C LEU A 260 -2.61 21.50 -27.13
N TYR A 261 -3.56 20.56 -27.10
CA TYR A 261 -4.95 20.80 -27.45
C TYR A 261 -5.65 21.66 -26.39
N LEU A 262 -5.40 21.39 -25.11
CA LEU A 262 -5.91 22.22 -24.01
C LEU A 262 -5.36 23.66 -24.06
N PHE A 263 -4.05 23.80 -24.31
CA PHE A 263 -3.39 25.10 -24.43
C PHE A 263 -3.97 25.90 -25.59
N THR A 264 -4.07 25.30 -26.78
CA THR A 264 -4.63 26.00 -27.95
C THR A 264 -6.10 26.39 -27.77
N LEU A 265 -6.89 25.53 -27.12
CA LEU A 265 -8.28 25.83 -26.75
C LEU A 265 -8.38 27.02 -25.81
N GLY A 266 -7.71 26.97 -24.66
CA GLY A 266 -7.80 28.06 -23.70
C GLY A 266 -7.09 29.34 -24.16
N LYS A 267 -5.99 29.24 -24.93
CA LYS A 267 -5.34 30.42 -25.52
C LYS A 267 -6.23 31.14 -26.53
N THR A 268 -7.03 30.39 -27.30
CA THR A 268 -8.03 30.99 -28.20
C THR A 268 -9.05 31.82 -27.41
N LEU A 269 -9.54 31.27 -26.30
CA LEU A 269 -10.50 31.96 -25.41
C LEU A 269 -9.88 33.18 -24.72
N GLU A 270 -8.65 33.07 -24.26
CA GLU A 270 -7.89 34.17 -23.64
C GLU A 270 -7.66 35.33 -24.62
N LEU A 271 -7.20 35.03 -25.85
CA LEU A 271 -7.03 36.04 -26.90
C LEU A 271 -8.35 36.73 -27.24
N ALA A 272 -9.48 36.03 -27.10
CA ALA A 272 -10.80 36.58 -27.33
C ALA A 272 -11.26 37.57 -26.24
N GLN A 273 -10.67 37.49 -25.04
CA GLN A 273 -10.97 38.38 -23.91
C GLN A 273 -10.18 39.70 -23.97
N LEU A 274 -9.15 39.80 -24.83
CA LEU A 274 -8.39 41.03 -25.01
C LEU A 274 -9.28 42.18 -25.49
N PRO A 275 -8.94 43.46 -25.18
CA PRO A 275 -9.62 44.61 -25.75
C PRO A 275 -9.64 44.54 -27.28
N LYS A 276 -10.75 44.92 -27.94
CA LYS A 276 -10.93 44.82 -29.42
C LYS A 276 -9.78 45.44 -30.24
N GLN A 277 -9.06 46.40 -29.68
CA GLN A 277 -7.91 47.06 -30.31
C GLN A 277 -6.64 46.19 -30.36
N GLN A 278 -6.55 45.19 -29.48
CA GLN A 278 -5.42 44.27 -29.30
C GLN A 278 -5.76 42.83 -29.75
N GLN A 279 -7.02 42.56 -30.08
CA GLN A 279 -7.45 41.25 -30.57
C GLN A 279 -6.81 40.95 -31.93
N PRO A 280 -6.14 39.79 -32.09
CA PRO A 280 -5.70 39.31 -33.40
C PRO A 280 -6.87 39.17 -34.38
N GLN A 281 -6.60 39.37 -35.68
CA GLN A 281 -7.63 39.17 -36.72
C GLN A 281 -8.15 37.72 -36.77
N ASN A 282 -7.33 36.73 -36.41
CA ASN A 282 -7.73 35.32 -36.36
C ASN A 282 -7.22 34.67 -35.07
N LEU A 283 -8.09 34.67 -34.04
CA LEU A 283 -7.78 34.21 -32.68
C LEU A 283 -7.24 32.77 -32.67
N ALA A 284 -7.96 31.84 -33.29
CA ALA A 284 -7.57 30.43 -33.30
C ALA A 284 -6.27 30.17 -34.07
N GLN A 285 -6.06 30.85 -35.19
CA GLN A 285 -4.82 30.72 -35.96
C GLN A 285 -3.62 31.21 -35.15
N THR A 286 -3.76 32.37 -34.47
CA THR A 286 -2.71 32.89 -33.60
C THR A 286 -2.42 31.93 -32.44
N ALA A 287 -3.44 31.40 -31.76
CA ALA A 287 -3.26 30.41 -30.69
C ALA A 287 -2.54 29.14 -31.19
N PHE A 288 -2.93 28.64 -32.36
CA PHE A 288 -2.30 27.48 -32.99
C PHE A 288 -0.82 27.72 -33.34
N GLU A 289 -0.50 28.89 -33.91
CA GLU A 289 0.87 29.27 -34.26
C GLU A 289 1.74 29.46 -33.01
N LEU A 290 1.20 30.08 -31.96
CA LEU A 290 1.89 30.20 -30.68
C LEU A 290 2.26 28.82 -30.14
N CYS A 291 1.33 27.87 -30.15
CA CYS A 291 1.60 26.49 -29.72
C CYS A 291 2.66 25.80 -30.58
N ARG A 292 2.62 26.00 -31.90
CA ARG A 292 3.55 25.37 -32.85
C ARG A 292 4.99 25.92 -32.74
N ASN A 293 5.14 27.15 -32.27
CA ASN A 293 6.45 27.78 -32.10
C ASN A 293 7.24 27.23 -30.90
N TYR A 294 6.62 26.45 -30.02
CA TYR A 294 7.33 25.80 -28.92
C TYR A 294 8.21 24.64 -29.40
N PRO A 295 9.42 24.47 -28.84
CA PRO A 295 10.34 23.43 -29.26
C PRO A 295 9.78 22.03 -28.99
N ASN A 296 9.99 21.10 -29.93
CA ASN A 296 9.58 19.69 -29.85
C ASN A 296 8.07 19.44 -29.70
N VAL A 297 7.24 20.40 -30.10
CA VAL A 297 5.78 20.27 -30.11
C VAL A 297 5.29 19.79 -31.47
N MET A 298 4.41 18.79 -31.49
CA MET A 298 3.73 18.32 -32.70
C MET A 298 2.22 18.40 -32.52
N ILE A 299 1.63 19.48 -33.02
CA ILE A 299 0.18 19.67 -33.11
C ILE A 299 -0.25 19.62 -34.59
N TYR A 300 -1.32 18.90 -34.88
CA TYR A 300 -1.79 18.71 -36.26
C TYR A 300 -2.81 19.79 -36.64
N PRO A 301 -2.75 20.33 -37.88
CA PRO A 301 -3.68 21.36 -38.34
C PRO A 301 -5.10 20.83 -38.58
N THR A 302 -5.24 19.53 -38.79
CA THR A 302 -6.51 18.83 -38.98
C THR A 302 -6.67 17.79 -37.89
N THR A 303 -7.88 17.65 -37.37
CA THR A 303 -8.22 16.66 -36.35
C THR A 303 -9.57 16.03 -36.65
N SER A 304 -9.88 14.93 -35.99
CA SER A 304 -11.21 14.32 -35.99
C SER A 304 -11.84 14.44 -34.61
N LYS A 305 -13.16 14.24 -34.52
CA LYS A 305 -13.88 14.14 -33.23
C LYS A 305 -13.18 13.16 -32.28
N ARG A 306 -12.83 11.96 -32.76
CA ARG A 306 -12.15 10.92 -31.97
C ARG A 306 -10.79 11.39 -31.49
N GLU A 307 -9.96 11.86 -32.40
CA GLU A 307 -8.61 12.30 -32.07
C GLU A 307 -8.64 13.46 -31.05
N PHE A 308 -9.52 14.44 -31.25
CA PHE A 308 -9.66 15.56 -30.32
C PHE A 308 -10.01 15.08 -28.90
N VAL A 309 -11.05 14.25 -28.76
CA VAL A 309 -11.46 13.71 -27.44
C VAL A 309 -10.32 12.90 -26.81
N GLU A 310 -9.69 12.00 -27.56
CA GLU A 310 -8.59 11.17 -27.05
C GLU A 310 -7.38 12.02 -26.62
N ARG A 311 -7.07 13.08 -27.37
CA ARG A 311 -6.00 14.03 -27.01
C ARG A 311 -6.35 14.77 -25.74
N ILE A 312 -7.54 15.34 -25.62
CA ILE A 312 -7.98 16.06 -24.41
C ILE A 312 -7.94 15.14 -23.17
N VAL A 313 -8.46 13.91 -23.27
CA VAL A 313 -8.40 12.92 -22.17
C VAL A 313 -6.97 12.61 -21.77
N ASN A 314 -6.10 12.34 -22.75
CA ASN A 314 -4.72 12.00 -22.47
C ASN A 314 -3.92 13.18 -21.92
N GLU A 315 -4.09 14.38 -22.45
CA GLU A 315 -3.41 15.59 -21.99
C GLU A 315 -3.81 15.92 -20.56
N THR A 316 -5.11 15.97 -20.27
CA THR A 316 -5.65 16.29 -18.92
C THR A 316 -5.15 15.30 -17.88
N ALA A 317 -5.30 13.99 -18.15
CA ALA A 317 -4.88 12.95 -17.20
C ALA A 317 -3.36 12.90 -17.01
N SER A 318 -2.58 13.15 -18.08
CA SER A 318 -1.11 13.16 -17.98
C SER A 318 -0.60 14.40 -17.26
N ASP A 319 -1.20 15.57 -17.50
CA ASP A 319 -0.85 16.80 -16.80
C ASP A 319 -1.12 16.66 -15.29
N ARG A 320 -2.28 16.13 -14.91
CA ARG A 320 -2.61 15.85 -13.49
C ARG A 320 -1.63 14.88 -12.85
N LEU A 321 -1.28 13.79 -13.53
CA LEU A 321 -0.31 12.81 -13.03
C LEU A 321 1.08 13.43 -12.80
N ASN A 322 1.48 14.39 -13.64
CA ASN A 322 2.79 15.07 -13.55
C ASN A 322 2.83 16.21 -12.52
N LEU A 323 1.72 16.94 -12.33
CA LEU A 323 1.64 18.03 -11.35
C LEU A 323 1.84 17.54 -9.91
N ILE A 324 1.51 16.27 -9.67
CA ILE A 324 1.50 15.70 -8.33
C ILE A 324 2.82 14.97 -8.00
N THR A 325 3.59 14.55 -9.00
CA THR A 325 4.91 13.93 -8.80
C THR A 325 6.04 14.94 -8.54
N LEU A 326 5.76 16.24 -8.65
CA LEU A 326 6.70 17.34 -8.37
C LEU A 326 6.64 17.87 -6.92
N VAL A 327 5.90 17.21 -6.04
CA VAL A 327 5.82 17.48 -4.59
C VAL A 327 6.45 16.32 -3.81
#